data_AF-A0A0G0H154-F1
#
_entry.id   AF-A0A0G0H154-F1
#
_cell.length_a   1.000
_cell.length_b   1.000
_cell.length_c   1.000
_cell.angle_alpha   90.00
_cell.angle_beta   90.00
_cell.angle_gamma   90.00
#
_symmetry.space_group_name_H-M   'P 1'
#
loop_
_entity.id
_entity.type
_entity.pdbx_description
1 polymer ?
#
loop_
_entity_poly.entity_id
_entity_poly.type
_entity_poly.pdbx_seq_one_letter_code
_entity_poly.pdbx_strand_id
1 'polypeptide(L)'
;MKTLLARVWKGLHLPKEMQLFIMRFFQAQFLVGVTGIIFNNKKEVLLFKHAYRPHAWSLPGGYLKSGEHPREALEREIKEESGLVVSLDKLPLLRTNQLFLINEVLNSNKKPSLLKY
;
A
#
# COMPACT_ATOMS: atom_id res chain seq x y z
N MET A 1 16.78 26.34 23.46
CA MET A 1 17.66 25.34 22.79
C MET A 1 17.36 25.14 21.31
N LYS A 2 16.11 24.91 20.88
CA LYS A 2 15.76 24.68 19.45
C LYS A 2 16.14 25.83 18.50
N THR A 3 16.13 27.06 18.98
CA THR A 3 16.44 28.28 18.19
C THR A 3 17.93 28.46 17.88
N LEU A 4 18.82 27.95 18.72
CA LEU A 4 20.27 28.09 18.53
C LEU A 4 20.79 27.09 17.49
N LEU A 5 20.32 25.84 17.57
CA LEU A 5 20.54 24.78 16.57
C LEU A 5 20.04 25.19 15.18
N ALA A 6 18.86 25.78 15.08
CA ALA A 6 18.33 26.27 13.81
C ALA A 6 19.17 27.39 13.19
N ARG A 7 19.79 28.26 14.01
CA ARG A 7 20.70 29.32 13.53
C ARG A 7 22.03 28.75 13.04
N VAL A 8 22.59 27.79 13.76
CA VAL A 8 23.80 27.07 13.34
C VAL A 8 23.56 26.29 12.04
N TRP A 9 22.42 25.59 11.93
CA TRP A 9 22.01 24.88 10.72
C TRP A 9 21.88 25.80 9.49
N LYS A 10 21.25 26.96 9.65
CA LYS A 10 21.14 27.96 8.58
C LYS A 10 22.47 28.63 8.23
N GLY A 11 23.38 28.79 9.20
CA GLY A 11 24.70 29.37 8.98
C GLY A 11 25.66 28.45 8.22
N LEU A 12 25.55 27.13 8.46
CA LEU A 12 26.42 26.11 7.87
C LEU A 12 26.26 25.91 6.35
N HIS A 13 25.21 26.45 5.71
CA HIS A 13 24.96 26.40 4.26
C HIS A 13 25.31 25.05 3.60
N LEU A 14 24.96 23.94 4.27
CA LEU A 14 25.28 22.61 3.76
C LEU A 14 24.59 22.37 2.41
N PRO A 15 25.23 21.66 1.47
CA PRO A 15 24.58 21.22 0.25
C PRO A 15 23.27 20.47 0.56
N LYS A 16 22.26 20.62 -0.30
CA LYS A 16 20.93 20.03 -0.10
C LYS A 16 21.00 18.51 0.12
N GLU A 17 21.95 17.85 -0.54
CA GLU A 17 22.22 16.42 -0.38
C GLU A 17 22.66 16.05 1.06
N MET A 18 23.56 16.84 1.68
CA MET A 18 23.96 16.63 3.07
C MET A 18 22.81 16.90 4.04
N GLN A 19 22.00 17.92 3.77
CA GLN A 19 20.82 18.20 4.59
C GLN A 19 19.83 17.03 4.55
N LEU A 20 19.54 16.51 3.36
CA LEU A 20 18.66 15.36 3.16
C LEU A 20 19.23 14.08 3.79
N PHE A 21 20.54 13.85 3.67
CA PHE A 21 21.22 12.72 4.29
C PHE A 21 21.08 12.76 5.83
N ILE A 22 21.39 13.90 6.45
CA ILE A 22 21.26 14.08 7.90
C ILE A 22 19.79 13.94 8.34
N MET A 23 18.86 14.56 7.61
CA MET A 23 17.43 14.42 7.91
C MET A 23 16.95 12.98 7.85
N ARG A 24 17.33 12.20 6.82
CA ARG A 24 16.97 10.78 6.69
C ARG A 24 17.56 9.92 7.80
N PHE A 25 18.72 10.29 8.35
CA PHE A 25 19.36 9.56 9.43
C PHE A 25 18.64 9.76 10.78
N PHE A 26 18.14 10.98 11.04
CA PHE A 26 17.48 11.31 12.31
C PHE A 26 15.95 11.23 12.27
N GLN A 27 15.31 11.23 11.09
CA GLN A 27 13.87 11.03 10.98
C GLN A 27 13.50 9.55 11.03
N ALA A 28 12.45 9.25 11.81
CA ALA A 28 11.83 7.94 11.82
C ALA A 28 11.29 7.59 10.41
N GLN A 29 11.69 6.42 9.92
CA GLN A 29 11.08 5.82 8.73
C GLN A 29 9.77 5.16 9.14
N PHE A 30 8.73 5.30 8.32
CA PHE A 30 7.45 4.64 8.53
C PHE A 30 7.17 3.68 7.39
N LEU A 31 6.56 2.54 7.71
CA LEU A 31 6.06 1.61 6.73
C LEU A 31 4.75 2.15 6.17
N VAL A 32 4.62 2.15 4.84
CA VAL A 32 3.38 2.47 4.15
C VAL A 32 2.80 1.17 3.63
N GLY A 33 1.51 0.97 3.83
CA GLY A 33 0.77 -0.17 3.27
C GLY A 33 -0.35 0.28 2.33
N VAL A 34 -0.78 -0.64 1.49
CA VAL A 34 -1.98 -0.53 0.64
C VAL A 34 -2.96 -1.63 0.98
N THR A 35 -4.26 -1.34 0.88
CA THR A 35 -5.34 -2.32 1.08
C THR A 35 -6.46 -2.11 0.08
N GLY A 36 -6.76 -3.13 -0.70
CA GLY A 36 -7.85 -3.14 -1.67
C GLY A 36 -9.17 -3.61 -1.08
N ILE A 37 -10.26 -2.98 -1.48
CA ILE A 37 -11.63 -3.48 -1.37
C ILE A 37 -12.16 -3.66 -2.76
N ILE A 38 -12.37 -4.91 -3.14
CA ILE A 38 -12.86 -5.25 -4.48
C ILE A 38 -14.32 -5.67 -4.35
N PHE A 39 -15.18 -5.03 -5.13
CA PHE A 39 -16.59 -5.40 -5.20
C PHE A 39 -16.90 -6.23 -6.43
N ASN A 40 -17.79 -7.21 -6.27
CA ASN A 40 -18.45 -7.84 -7.41
C ASN A 40 -19.74 -7.09 -7.79
N ASN A 41 -20.40 -7.53 -8.88
CA ASN A 41 -21.66 -6.95 -9.36
C ASN A 41 -22.81 -7.03 -8.35
N LYS A 42 -22.69 -7.87 -7.32
CA LYS A 42 -23.67 -8.01 -6.23
C LYS A 42 -23.32 -7.16 -5.00
N LYS A 43 -22.27 -6.33 -5.06
CA LYS A 43 -21.74 -5.53 -3.94
C LYS A 43 -21.15 -6.36 -2.78
N GLU A 44 -20.70 -7.58 -3.06
CA GLU A 44 -19.94 -8.39 -2.11
C GLU A 44 -18.45 -8.06 -2.19
N VAL A 45 -17.72 -8.16 -1.07
CA VAL A 45 -16.30 -7.78 -0.95
C VAL A 45 -15.39 -9.00 -1.06
N LEU A 46 -14.31 -8.89 -1.84
CA LEU A 46 -13.25 -9.90 -1.89
C LEU A 46 -12.40 -9.90 -0.61
N LEU A 47 -12.24 -11.07 0.00
CA LEU A 47 -11.36 -11.32 1.14
C LEU A 47 -10.45 -12.51 0.83
N PHE A 48 -9.23 -12.49 1.36
CA PHE A 48 -8.30 -13.62 1.30
C PHE A 48 -8.33 -14.42 2.59
N LYS A 49 -8.28 -15.75 2.44
CA LYS A 49 -8.21 -16.67 3.58
C LYS A 49 -6.77 -17.07 3.85
N HIS A 50 -6.18 -16.61 4.94
CA HIS A 50 -4.84 -17.04 5.36
C HIS A 50 -4.93 -18.33 6.18
N ALA A 51 -4.34 -19.42 5.70
CA ALA A 51 -4.34 -20.72 6.39
C ALA A 51 -3.55 -20.73 7.72
N TYR A 52 -2.64 -19.76 7.91
CA TYR A 52 -1.64 -19.77 9.00
C TYR A 52 -1.82 -18.64 10.03
N ARG A 53 -2.85 -17.79 9.89
CA ARG A 53 -3.09 -16.66 10.81
C ARG A 53 -4.34 -16.90 11.67
N PRO A 54 -4.35 -16.47 12.95
CA PRO A 54 -5.52 -16.61 13.83
C PRO A 54 -6.75 -15.85 13.31
N HIS A 55 -6.54 -14.79 12.54
CA HIS A 55 -7.59 -14.09 11.79
C HIS A 55 -7.58 -14.64 10.37
N ALA A 56 -8.51 -15.56 10.09
CA ALA A 56 -8.49 -16.32 8.85
C ALA A 56 -8.76 -15.45 7.63
N TRP A 57 -9.45 -14.30 7.76
CA TRP A 57 -9.86 -13.47 6.62
C TRP A 57 -9.30 -12.05 6.70
N SER A 58 -8.79 -11.55 5.60
CA SER A 58 -8.22 -10.20 5.45
C SER A 58 -8.57 -9.60 4.10
N LEU A 59 -8.49 -8.27 4.01
CA LEU A 59 -8.51 -7.58 2.72
C LEU A 59 -7.17 -7.80 2.00
N PRO A 60 -7.18 -7.88 0.66
CA PRO A 60 -5.95 -7.95 -0.12
C PRO A 60 -5.08 -6.71 0.10
N GLY A 61 -3.78 -6.92 0.22
CA GLY A 61 -2.84 -5.81 0.36
C GLY A 61 -1.58 -6.15 1.11
N GLY A 62 -0.72 -5.15 1.23
CA GLY A 62 0.61 -5.33 1.80
C GLY A 62 1.40 -4.04 1.83
N TYR A 63 2.71 -4.16 1.99
CA TYR A 63 3.59 -3.01 2.14
C TYR A 63 4.05 -2.47 0.79
N LEU A 64 4.15 -1.15 0.68
CA LEU A 64 4.81 -0.54 -0.47
C LEU A 64 6.32 -0.77 -0.39
N LYS A 65 6.91 -1.08 -1.53
CA LYS A 65 8.36 -1.02 -1.70
C LYS A 65 8.81 0.43 -1.89
N SER A 66 10.10 0.68 -1.66
CA SER A 66 10.66 2.02 -1.82
C SER A 66 10.51 2.50 -3.26
N GLY A 67 9.84 3.65 -3.44
CA GLY A 67 9.57 4.22 -4.76
C GLY A 67 8.44 3.55 -5.55
N GLU A 68 7.77 2.53 -5.00
CA GLU A 68 6.67 1.82 -5.66
C GLU A 68 5.39 2.67 -5.62
N HIS A 69 4.69 2.77 -6.75
CA HIS A 69 3.41 3.46 -6.77
C HIS A 69 2.36 2.60 -6.02
N PRO A 70 1.46 3.19 -5.19
CA PRO A 70 0.46 2.43 -4.43
C PRO A 70 -0.39 1.49 -5.30
N ARG A 71 -0.65 1.90 -6.55
CA ARG A 71 -1.33 1.07 -7.56
C ARG A 71 -0.58 -0.23 -7.84
N GLU A 72 0.68 -0.09 -8.21
CA GLU A 72 1.56 -1.20 -8.60
C GLU A 72 1.76 -2.14 -7.42
N ALA A 73 1.92 -1.57 -6.22
CA ALA A 73 1.98 -2.32 -4.97
C ALA A 73 0.73 -3.20 -4.80
N LEU A 74 -0.47 -2.62 -4.94
CA LEU A 74 -1.71 -3.37 -4.73
C LEU A 74 -1.94 -4.45 -5.81
N GLU A 75 -1.64 -4.15 -7.07
CA GLU A 75 -1.69 -5.12 -8.18
C GLU A 75 -0.72 -6.29 -7.94
N ARG A 76 0.50 -5.99 -7.47
CA ARG A 76 1.51 -6.98 -7.11
C ARG A 76 1.05 -7.85 -5.95
N GLU A 77 0.59 -7.26 -4.84
CA GLU A 77 0.13 -7.99 -3.65
C GLU A 77 -1.06 -8.91 -3.99
N ILE A 78 -2.06 -8.41 -4.74
CA ILE A 78 -3.19 -9.24 -5.19
C ILE A 78 -2.71 -10.44 -6.01
N LYS A 79 -1.74 -10.23 -6.91
CA LYS A 79 -1.16 -11.30 -7.72
C LYS A 79 -0.38 -12.30 -6.87
N GLU A 80 0.41 -11.84 -5.91
CA GLU A 80 1.21 -12.69 -5.01
C GLU A 80 0.32 -13.54 -4.10
N GLU A 81 -0.75 -12.97 -3.55
CA GLU A 81 -1.63 -13.65 -2.59
C GLU A 81 -2.70 -14.55 -3.24
N SER A 82 -3.14 -14.24 -4.47
CA SER A 82 -4.26 -14.96 -5.12
C SER A 82 -3.98 -15.46 -6.53
N GLY A 83 -2.89 -15.03 -7.17
CA GLY A 83 -2.60 -15.33 -8.57
C GLY A 83 -3.46 -14.54 -9.58
N LEU A 84 -4.36 -13.68 -9.12
CA LEU A 84 -5.19 -12.85 -9.98
C LEU A 84 -4.38 -11.69 -10.57
N VAL A 85 -4.56 -11.42 -11.86
CA VAL A 85 -3.99 -10.24 -12.53
C VAL A 85 -5.10 -9.21 -12.65
N VAL A 86 -4.88 -8.04 -12.06
CA VAL A 86 -5.85 -6.94 -12.01
C VAL A 86 -5.19 -5.68 -12.57
N SER A 87 -5.98 -4.82 -13.22
CA SER A 87 -5.56 -3.49 -13.68
C SER A 87 -6.43 -2.45 -12.99
N LEU A 88 -5.82 -1.48 -12.33
CA LEU A 88 -6.53 -0.45 -11.57
C LEU A 88 -6.68 0.83 -12.39
N ASP A 89 -7.82 1.02 -13.05
CA ASP A 89 -7.98 2.09 -14.04
C ASP A 89 -8.18 3.49 -13.43
N LYS A 90 -8.95 3.62 -12.33
CA LYS A 90 -9.21 4.90 -11.64
C LYS A 90 -9.02 4.78 -10.14
N LEU A 91 -8.07 5.54 -9.59
CA LEU A 91 -7.86 5.66 -8.14
C LEU A 91 -8.50 6.95 -7.64
N PRO A 92 -9.62 6.91 -6.90
CA PRO A 92 -9.99 8.05 -6.09
C PRO A 92 -8.94 8.24 -4.98
N LEU A 93 -8.18 9.33 -5.07
CA LEU A 93 -7.20 9.76 -4.07
C LEU A 93 -7.94 10.26 -2.81
N LEU A 94 -7.82 9.56 -1.69
CA LEU A 94 -8.11 10.07 -0.35
C LEU A 94 -6.83 9.90 0.50
N ARG A 95 -6.55 10.80 1.41
CA ARG A 95 -5.25 10.81 2.11
C ARG A 95 -5.44 10.40 3.56
N THR A 96 -4.45 9.67 4.06
CA THR A 96 -4.09 9.37 5.47
C THR A 96 -4.59 8.03 6.05
N ASN A 97 -5.69 7.43 5.57
CA ASN A 97 -6.30 6.18 6.10
C ASN A 97 -7.07 5.42 5.01
N GLN A 98 -6.45 5.11 3.87
CA GLN A 98 -7.22 4.88 2.64
C GLN A 98 -7.53 3.44 2.26
N LEU A 99 -8.84 3.16 2.24
CA LEU A 99 -9.52 1.99 1.71
C LEU A 99 -9.67 2.16 0.18
N PHE A 100 -9.08 1.28 -0.64
CA PHE A 100 -9.16 1.39 -2.10
C PHE A 100 -10.37 0.64 -2.65
N LEU A 101 -11.44 1.32 -3.07
CA LEU A 101 -12.55 0.66 -3.77
C LEU A 101 -12.18 0.34 -5.22
N ILE A 102 -12.09 -0.94 -5.54
CA ILE A 102 -11.88 -1.49 -6.88
C ILE A 102 -13.23 -2.00 -7.37
N ASN A 103 -13.74 -1.37 -8.43
CA ASN A 103 -14.83 -1.92 -9.23
C ASN A 103 -14.21 -2.55 -10.48
N GLU A 104 -14.63 -3.78 -10.81
CA GLU A 104 -14.21 -4.63 -11.94
C GLU A 104 -12.92 -5.46 -11.79
N VAL A 105 -13.08 -6.72 -11.33
CA VAL A 105 -12.07 -7.79 -11.53
C VAL A 105 -12.67 -9.12 -12.02
N LEU A 106 -14.00 -9.25 -12.26
CA LEU A 106 -14.61 -10.57 -12.50
C LEU A 106 -15.06 -10.87 -13.94
N ASN A 107 -14.38 -10.32 -14.96
CA ASN A 107 -14.60 -10.72 -16.37
C ASN A 107 -13.55 -11.71 -16.92
N SER A 108 -12.66 -12.24 -16.08
CA SER A 108 -11.80 -13.36 -16.45
C SER A 108 -12.55 -14.68 -16.23
N ASN A 109 -12.79 -15.43 -17.31
CA ASN A 109 -13.44 -16.75 -17.35
C ASN A 109 -12.71 -17.89 -16.58
N LYS A 110 -11.90 -17.57 -15.57
CA LYS A 110 -11.38 -18.56 -14.62
C LYS A 110 -12.22 -18.53 -13.35
N LYS A 111 -13.10 -19.52 -13.18
CA LYS A 111 -13.73 -19.84 -11.89
C LYS A 111 -12.62 -19.92 -10.83
N PRO A 112 -12.56 -19.04 -9.82
CA PRO A 112 -11.79 -19.36 -8.63
C PRO A 112 -12.52 -20.52 -7.96
N SER A 113 -11.85 -21.66 -7.93
CA SER A 113 -12.33 -22.86 -7.25
C SER A 113 -12.72 -22.49 -5.82
N LEU A 114 -14.02 -22.51 -5.57
CA LEU A 114 -14.64 -22.54 -4.24
C LEU A 114 -14.07 -23.73 -3.48
N LEU A 115 -13.01 -23.51 -2.72
CA LEU A 115 -12.60 -24.46 -1.69
C LEU A 115 -13.35 -24.10 -0.41
N LYS A 116 -14.54 -24.70 -0.31
CA LYS A 116 -15.18 -25.03 0.97
C LYS A 116 -14.13 -25.74 1.82
N TYR A 117 -13.77 -25.17 2.96
CA TYR A 117 -13.61 -25.80 4.29
C TYR A 117 -13.48 -24.68 5.31
#